data_AF-A0A9E4EGP6-F1
#
_entry.id   AF-A0A9E4EGP6-F1
#
_cell.length_a   1.000
_cell.length_b   1.000
_cell.length_c   1.000
_cell.angle_alpha   90.00
_cell.angle_beta   90.00
_cell.angle_gamma   90.00
#
_symmetry.space_group_name_H-M   'P 1'
#
loop_
_entity.id
_entity.type
_entity.pdbx_description
1 polymer ?
#
loop_
_entity_poly.entity_id
_entity_poly.type
_entity_poly.pdbx_seq_one_letter_code
_entity_poly.pdbx_strand_id
1 'polypeptide(L)'
;RAALSEMIVPYGDTDPMHRWKHVLDAGEASIGNCANSLMLGCDCLGEIRYLDHVAVKPDGTARRVKNAICLHEEDRGILWKHHDGHSQTTEVRRSRRLVVSSFHTVGNYEYGFYWHLYLDGSIEMEVKLTGIVGVSAVRDGEERAEFAPLVAPN
;
A
#
# COMPACT_ATOMS: atom_id res chain seq x y z
N ARG A 1 -4.53 -0.71 19.46
CA ARG A 1 -5.15 -0.97 18.14
C ARG A 1 -4.54 0.00 17.15
N ALA A 2 -3.99 -0.48 16.04
CA ALA A 2 -3.48 0.35 14.95
C ALA A 2 -4.32 0.07 13.69
N ALA A 3 -4.65 1.12 12.92
CA ALA A 3 -5.40 1.04 11.67
C ALA A 3 -5.21 2.33 10.87
N LEU A 4 -5.37 2.25 9.55
CA LEU A 4 -5.61 3.41 8.70
C LEU A 4 -7.10 3.77 8.79
N SER A 5 -7.39 4.89 9.45
CA SER A 5 -8.78 5.30 9.68
C SER A 5 -9.39 6.03 8.48
N GLU A 6 -8.58 6.75 7.70
CA GLU A 6 -9.00 7.48 6.51
C GLU A 6 -7.80 7.80 5.60
N MET A 7 -8.08 8.11 4.33
CA MET A 7 -7.14 8.66 3.36
C MET A 7 -7.89 9.59 2.40
N ILE A 8 -7.34 10.79 2.18
CA ILE A 8 -7.89 11.78 1.24
C ILE A 8 -6.96 11.97 0.05
N VAL A 9 -7.53 12.06 -1.16
CA VAL A 9 -6.79 12.31 -2.40
C VAL A 9 -7.30 13.60 -3.07
N PRO A 10 -6.86 14.78 -2.59
CA PRO A 10 -7.28 16.07 -3.15
C PRO A 10 -6.55 16.37 -4.46
N TYR A 11 -7.30 16.69 -5.52
CA TYR A 11 -6.76 17.14 -6.79
C TYR A 11 -6.54 18.67 -6.77
N GLY A 12 -5.41 19.11 -7.32
CA GLY A 12 -5.00 20.52 -7.32
C GLY A 12 -5.42 21.33 -8.56
N ASP A 13 -6.09 20.73 -9.54
CA ASP A 13 -6.52 21.44 -10.75
C ASP A 13 -7.74 22.33 -10.46
N THR A 14 -7.64 23.61 -10.81
CA THR A 14 -8.67 24.64 -10.60
C THR A 14 -9.81 24.57 -11.61
N ASP A 15 -9.66 23.75 -12.65
CA ASP A 15 -10.70 23.48 -13.65
C ASP A 15 -12.04 23.09 -13.01
N PRO A 16 -13.18 23.63 -13.48
CA PRO A 16 -14.50 23.23 -12.98
C PRO A 16 -14.76 21.72 -13.00
N MET A 17 -14.13 20.96 -13.90
CA MET A 17 -14.24 19.51 -13.99
C MET A 17 -13.43 18.76 -12.92
N HIS A 18 -12.43 19.40 -12.30
CA HIS A 18 -11.46 18.76 -11.40
C HIS A 18 -11.43 19.35 -9.99
N ARG A 19 -11.75 20.63 -9.80
CA ARG A 19 -11.64 21.36 -8.52
C ARG A 19 -12.44 20.80 -7.35
N TRP A 20 -13.38 19.90 -7.63
CA TRP A 20 -14.22 19.25 -6.62
C TRP A 20 -13.72 17.84 -6.26
N LYS A 21 -12.70 17.30 -6.95
CA LYS A 21 -12.21 15.93 -6.74
C LYS A 21 -11.34 15.87 -5.49
N HIS A 22 -11.84 15.22 -4.45
CA HIS A 22 -11.13 14.97 -3.19
C HIS A 22 -11.66 13.70 -2.54
N VAL A 23 -11.34 12.54 -3.11
CA VAL A 23 -11.95 11.28 -2.66
C VAL A 23 -11.43 10.91 -1.27
N LEU A 24 -12.35 10.53 -0.39
CA LEU A 24 -12.04 9.90 0.89
C LEU A 24 -12.11 8.37 0.73
N ASP A 25 -10.99 7.74 0.41
CA ASP A 25 -11.00 6.35 -0.06
C ASP A 25 -11.43 5.34 1.02
N ALA A 26 -11.19 5.61 2.30
CA ALA A 26 -11.67 4.71 3.35
C ALA A 26 -13.17 4.93 3.61
N GLY A 27 -13.61 6.18 3.76
CA GLY A 27 -14.98 6.52 4.11
C GLY A 27 -15.98 6.42 2.95
N GLU A 28 -15.64 6.94 1.78
CA GLU A 28 -16.53 7.00 0.61
C GLU A 28 -16.44 5.74 -0.26
N ALA A 29 -15.21 5.30 -0.57
CA ALA A 29 -15.02 4.10 -1.40
C ALA A 29 -15.07 2.79 -0.60
N SER A 30 -15.05 2.87 0.75
CA SER A 30 -14.97 1.69 1.61
C SER A 30 -13.78 0.79 1.24
N ILE A 31 -12.54 1.32 1.33
CA ILE A 31 -11.32 0.66 0.84
C ILE A 31 -11.16 -0.84 1.22
N GLY A 32 -11.72 -1.29 2.35
CA GLY A 32 -11.76 -2.72 2.71
C GLY A 32 -12.55 -3.59 1.71
N ASN A 33 -13.60 -3.05 1.09
CA ASN A 33 -14.33 -3.72 0.01
C ASN A 33 -13.51 -3.79 -1.29
N CYS A 34 -12.50 -2.93 -1.44
CA CYS A 34 -11.61 -2.86 -2.58
C CYS A 34 -10.38 -3.79 -2.47
N ALA A 35 -10.30 -4.61 -1.42
CA ALA A 35 -9.20 -5.56 -1.24
C ALA A 35 -9.07 -6.53 -2.42
N ASN A 36 -7.84 -6.71 -2.90
CA ASN A 36 -7.49 -7.64 -3.96
C ASN A 36 -7.27 -9.07 -3.42
N SER A 37 -7.40 -10.07 -4.30
CA SER A 37 -6.91 -11.42 -4.02
C SER A 37 -5.44 -11.52 -4.39
N LEU A 38 -4.57 -11.79 -3.41
CA LEU A 38 -3.13 -11.86 -3.61
C LEU A 38 -2.68 -13.24 -4.08
N MET A 39 -1.78 -13.27 -5.06
CA MET A 39 -1.25 -14.47 -5.68
C MET A 39 0.16 -14.79 -5.16
N LEU A 40 0.36 -16.06 -4.79
CA LEU A 40 1.65 -16.58 -4.36
C LEU A 40 2.67 -16.50 -5.52
N GLY A 41 3.86 -15.98 -5.24
CA GLY A 41 4.95 -15.83 -6.20
C GLY A 41 4.86 -14.58 -7.08
N CYS A 42 3.74 -13.86 -7.06
CA CYS A 42 3.55 -12.60 -7.80
C CYS A 42 3.47 -11.43 -6.82
N ASP A 43 2.38 -11.33 -6.05
CA ASP A 43 2.17 -10.22 -5.11
C ASP A 43 2.97 -10.42 -3.81
N CYS A 44 3.09 -11.68 -3.37
CA CYS A 44 3.85 -12.08 -2.21
C CYS A 44 4.80 -13.22 -2.52
N LEU A 45 6.07 -13.06 -2.16
CA LEU A 45 7.14 -14.01 -2.43
C LEU A 45 7.70 -14.59 -1.12
N GLY A 46 7.91 -15.91 -1.10
CA GLY A 46 8.44 -16.63 0.06
C GLY A 46 7.48 -17.70 0.56
N GLU A 47 7.57 -18.04 1.85
CA GLU A 47 6.58 -18.89 2.51
C GLU A 47 5.45 -18.02 3.05
N ILE A 48 4.31 -18.05 2.37
CA ILE A 48 3.20 -17.13 2.64
C ILE A 48 2.05 -17.86 3.34
N ARG A 49 1.50 -17.21 4.37
CA ARG A 49 0.19 -17.53 4.94
C ARG A 49 -0.80 -16.46 4.53
N TYR A 50 -1.98 -16.90 4.12
CA TYR A 50 -3.03 -16.01 3.65
C TYR A 50 -4.23 -16.03 4.59
N LEU A 51 -4.86 -14.88 4.75
CA LEU A 51 -6.17 -14.75 5.36
C LEU A 51 -7.18 -14.23 4.32
N ASP A 52 -8.37 -14.83 4.35
CA ASP A 52 -9.50 -14.37 3.54
C ASP A 52 -10.18 -13.17 4.22
N HIS A 53 -10.71 -12.26 3.42
CA HIS A 53 -11.60 -11.19 3.86
C HIS A 53 -13.04 -11.51 3.44
N VAL A 54 -14.02 -11.16 4.26
CA VAL A 54 -15.44 -11.30 3.91
C VAL A 54 -16.10 -9.92 3.98
N ALA A 55 -16.53 -9.44 2.83
CA ALA A 55 -17.28 -8.20 2.66
C ALA A 55 -18.79 -8.49 2.54
N VAL A 56 -19.61 -7.44 2.73
CA VAL A 56 -21.06 -7.49 2.49
C VAL A 56 -21.36 -6.87 1.13
N LYS A 57 -22.22 -7.51 0.34
CA LYS A 57 -22.73 -6.99 -0.94
C LYS A 57 -23.95 -6.08 -0.72
N PRO A 58 -24.36 -5.28 -1.72
CA PRO A 58 -25.56 -4.45 -1.62
C PRO A 58 -26.85 -5.21 -1.29
N ASP A 59 -26.94 -6.50 -1.66
CA ASP A 59 -28.07 -7.37 -1.35
C ASP A 59 -28.00 -8.01 0.06
N GLY A 60 -27.00 -7.63 0.87
CA GLY A 60 -26.76 -8.17 2.21
C GLY A 60 -26.04 -9.52 2.24
N THR A 61 -25.72 -10.12 1.08
CA THR A 61 -25.01 -11.41 1.03
C THR A 61 -23.51 -11.26 1.26
N ALA A 62 -22.88 -12.32 1.75
CA ALA A 62 -21.43 -12.35 1.96
C ALA A 62 -20.65 -12.50 0.64
N ARG A 63 -19.60 -11.70 0.46
CA ARG A 63 -18.60 -11.82 -0.61
C ARG A 63 -17.25 -12.12 0.01
N ARG A 64 -16.74 -13.33 -0.21
CA ARG A 64 -15.39 -13.70 0.19
C ARG A 64 -14.37 -13.20 -0.85
N VAL A 65 -13.35 -12.49 -0.38
CA VAL A 65 -12.11 -12.20 -1.10
C VAL A 65 -11.06 -13.17 -0.57
N LYS A 66 -10.67 -14.13 -1.41
CA LYS A 66 -9.65 -15.11 -1.03
C LYS A 66 -8.29 -14.44 -0.98
N ASN A 67 -7.41 -14.86 -0.07
CA ASN A 67 -6.04 -14.35 0.01
C ASN A 67 -5.95 -12.82 0.10
N ALA A 68 -6.85 -12.18 0.83
CA ALA A 68 -6.91 -10.73 0.92
C ALA A 68 -5.76 -10.12 1.74
N ILE A 69 -5.27 -10.88 2.71
CA ILE A 69 -4.14 -10.48 3.55
C ILE A 69 -3.04 -11.53 3.41
N CYS A 70 -1.83 -11.06 3.19
CA CYS A 70 -0.62 -11.84 3.09
C CYS A 70 0.22 -11.66 4.35
N LEU A 71 0.71 -12.77 4.90
CA LEU A 71 1.53 -12.82 6.10
C LEU A 71 2.78 -13.66 5.83
N HIS A 72 3.95 -13.08 6.09
CA HIS A 72 5.22 -13.79 6.00
C HIS A 72 6.30 -13.12 6.85
N GLU A 73 7.35 -13.86 7.19
CA GLU A 73 8.58 -13.27 7.73
C GLU A 73 9.60 -13.08 6.61
N GLU A 74 10.38 -12.01 6.68
CA GLU A 74 11.51 -11.79 5.77
C GLU A 74 12.74 -11.27 6.50
N ASP A 75 13.91 -11.57 5.93
CA ASP A 75 15.18 -11.07 6.42
C ASP A 75 15.28 -9.55 6.26
N ARG A 76 15.81 -8.87 7.27
CA ARG A 76 16.09 -7.43 7.22
C ARG A 76 17.54 -7.10 7.58
N GLY A 77 18.48 -7.86 7.04
CA GLY A 77 19.91 -7.57 7.21
C GLY A 77 20.41 -7.82 8.65
N ILE A 78 21.30 -6.95 9.13
CA ILE A 78 21.91 -7.07 10.46
C ILE A 78 21.00 -6.37 11.48
N LEU A 79 20.64 -7.06 12.56
CA LEU A 79 19.96 -6.46 13.71
C LEU A 79 20.96 -5.69 14.56
N TRP A 80 22.02 -6.38 14.97
CA TRP A 80 23.15 -5.76 15.64
C TRP A 80 24.41 -6.58 15.38
N LYS A 81 25.56 -5.89 15.44
CA LYS A 81 26.88 -6.48 15.31
C LYS A 81 27.85 -5.74 16.22
N HIS A 82 28.71 -6.48 16.89
CA HIS A 82 29.79 -5.92 17.68
C HIS A 82 31.08 -6.71 17.45
N HIS A 83 32.20 -6.02 17.33
CA HIS A 83 33.53 -6.60 17.35
C HIS A 83 34.30 -5.97 18.51
N ASP A 84 34.72 -6.79 19.46
CA ASP A 84 35.59 -6.34 20.55
C ASP A 84 37.06 -6.55 20.17
N GLY A 85 37.77 -5.44 20.01
CA GLY A 85 39.20 -5.44 19.64
C GLY A 85 40.11 -5.98 20.74
N HIS A 86 39.68 -6.00 22.01
CA HIS A 86 40.50 -6.53 23.10
C HIS A 86 40.44 -8.06 23.17
N SER A 87 39.23 -8.62 23.24
CA SER A 87 39.04 -10.09 23.26
C SER A 87 39.15 -10.75 21.90
N GLN A 88 39.26 -9.98 20.80
CA GLN A 88 39.25 -10.49 19.42
C GLN A 88 37.99 -11.31 19.09
N THR A 89 36.85 -11.00 19.73
CA THR A 89 35.58 -11.68 19.50
C THR A 89 34.67 -10.86 18.59
N THR A 90 33.78 -11.53 17.86
CA THR A 90 32.75 -10.87 17.04
C THR A 90 31.41 -11.56 17.25
N GLU A 91 30.39 -10.75 17.55
CA GLU A 91 29.02 -11.17 17.64
C GLU A 91 28.19 -10.51 16.54
N VAL A 92 27.28 -11.27 15.94
CA VAL A 92 26.33 -10.77 14.94
C VAL A 92 24.98 -11.47 15.11
N ARG A 93 23.90 -10.70 15.02
CA ARG A 93 22.54 -11.22 14.93
C ARG A 93 21.85 -10.60 13.72
N ARG A 94 21.12 -11.43 12.97
CA ARG A 94 20.34 -10.98 11.82
C ARG A 94 18.99 -10.44 12.28
N SER A 95 18.51 -9.42 11.57
CA SER A 95 17.17 -8.90 11.76
C SER A 95 16.19 -9.64 10.87
N ARG A 96 14.94 -9.68 11.30
CA ARG A 96 13.80 -10.15 10.53
C ARG A 96 12.62 -9.25 10.84
N ARG A 97 11.65 -9.23 9.94
CA ARG A 97 10.35 -8.61 10.19
C ARG A 97 9.22 -9.56 9.82
N LEU A 98 8.16 -9.54 10.63
CA LEU A 98 6.87 -10.08 10.23
C LEU A 98 6.16 -8.99 9.41
N VAL A 99 5.74 -9.36 8.21
CA VAL A 99 5.00 -8.51 7.27
C VAL A 99 3.55 -8.93 7.29
N VAL A 100 2.64 -7.98 7.49
CA VAL A 100 1.20 -8.15 7.30
C VAL A 100 0.74 -7.15 6.25
N SER A 101 0.34 -7.63 5.07
CA SER A 101 0.06 -6.76 3.94
C SER A 101 -1.23 -7.06 3.19
N SER A 102 -1.79 -6.02 2.58
CA SER A 102 -2.94 -6.09 1.66
C SER A 102 -2.78 -5.09 0.52
N PHE A 103 -3.39 -5.39 -0.64
CA PHE A 103 -3.54 -4.45 -1.75
C PHE A 103 -5.00 -4.10 -1.99
N HIS A 104 -5.24 -2.85 -2.37
CA HIS A 104 -6.57 -2.31 -2.61
C HIS A 104 -6.59 -1.52 -3.91
N THR A 105 -7.59 -1.77 -4.75
CA THR A 105 -7.79 -1.03 -6.01
C THR A 105 -8.96 -0.06 -5.85
N VAL A 106 -8.69 1.24 -5.93
CA VAL A 106 -9.72 2.28 -5.88
C VAL A 106 -9.68 3.10 -7.16
N GLY A 107 -10.63 2.84 -8.06
CA GLY A 107 -10.63 3.47 -9.38
C GLY A 107 -9.34 3.16 -10.15
N ASN A 108 -8.54 4.18 -10.40
CA ASN A 108 -7.25 4.10 -11.11
C ASN A 108 -6.04 3.83 -10.20
N TYR A 109 -6.22 3.80 -8.88
CA TYR A 109 -5.14 3.67 -7.91
C TYR A 109 -5.02 2.26 -7.35
N GLU A 110 -3.78 1.87 -7.06
CA GLU A 110 -3.47 0.71 -6.22
C GLU A 110 -2.70 1.14 -4.97
N TYR A 111 -3.19 0.70 -3.82
CA TYR A 111 -2.60 0.95 -2.51
C TYR A 111 -2.14 -0.35 -1.88
N GLY A 112 -0.83 -0.51 -1.69
CA GLY A 112 -0.25 -1.58 -0.89
C GLY A 112 -0.03 -1.12 0.54
N PHE A 113 -0.70 -1.73 1.51
CA PHE A 113 -0.52 -1.43 2.94
C PHE A 113 0.30 -2.52 3.60
N TYR A 114 1.38 -2.14 4.28
CA TYR A 114 2.32 -3.06 4.91
C TYR A 114 2.59 -2.67 6.35
N TRP A 115 2.21 -3.54 7.29
CA TRP A 115 2.63 -3.44 8.68
C TRP A 115 3.84 -4.35 8.90
N HIS A 116 4.92 -3.77 9.41
CA HIS A 116 6.16 -4.48 9.71
C HIS A 116 6.39 -4.51 11.22
N LEU A 117 6.65 -5.69 11.77
CA LEU A 117 6.99 -5.91 13.17
C LEU A 117 8.41 -6.46 13.25
N TYR A 118 9.31 -5.73 13.90
CA TYR A 118 10.74 -6.04 13.96
C TYR A 118 11.15 -6.73 15.27
N LEU A 119 12.27 -7.45 15.25
CA LEU A 119 12.82 -8.16 16.41
C LEU A 119 13.27 -7.24 17.57
N ASP A 120 13.55 -5.97 17.29
CA ASP A 120 13.90 -4.95 18.29
C ASP A 120 12.65 -4.30 18.94
N GLY A 121 11.44 -4.71 18.53
CA GLY A 121 10.18 -4.15 19.00
C GLY A 121 9.68 -2.96 18.20
N SER A 122 10.40 -2.51 17.18
CA SER A 122 9.94 -1.45 16.27
C SER A 122 8.71 -1.90 15.47
N ILE A 123 7.79 -0.96 15.22
CA ILE A 123 6.61 -1.16 14.37
C ILE A 123 6.62 -0.08 13.28
N GLU A 124 6.48 -0.49 12.03
CA GLU A 124 6.47 0.41 10.87
C GLU A 124 5.19 0.18 10.04
N MET A 125 4.64 1.28 9.52
CA MET A 125 3.59 1.25 8.52
C MET A 125 4.13 1.85 7.22
N GLU A 126 4.18 1.05 6.17
CA GLU A 126 4.64 1.43 4.83
C GLU A 126 3.44 1.37 3.87
N VAL A 127 3.22 2.46 3.14
CA VAL A 127 2.24 2.54 2.06
C VAL A 127 2.98 2.59 0.73
N LYS A 128 2.64 1.68 -0.19
CA LYS A 128 3.14 1.68 -1.56
C LYS A 128 2.03 2.16 -2.50
N LEU A 129 2.29 3.27 -3.18
CA LEU A 129 1.36 3.86 -4.15
C LEU A 129 1.77 3.44 -5.56
N THR A 130 0.85 2.86 -6.30
CA THR A 130 1.04 2.50 -7.71
C THR A 130 -0.27 2.64 -8.47
N GLY A 131 -0.32 2.11 -9.69
CA GLY A 131 -1.46 2.15 -10.57
C GLY A 131 -1.31 3.16 -11.68
N ILE A 132 -2.43 3.75 -12.08
CA ILE A 132 -2.49 4.72 -13.16
C ILE A 132 -2.79 6.09 -12.56
N VAL A 133 -2.03 7.10 -12.94
CA VAL A 133 -2.31 8.48 -12.52
C VAL A 133 -3.67 8.94 -13.03
N GLY A 134 -4.39 9.74 -12.24
CA GLY A 134 -5.61 10.38 -12.71
C GLY A 134 -5.28 11.36 -13.83
N VAL A 135 -5.91 11.19 -15.00
CA VAL A 135 -5.62 11.99 -16.20
C VAL A 135 -6.80 12.88 -16.60
N SER A 136 -6.47 13.99 -17.27
CA SER A 136 -7.40 14.84 -18.01
C SER A 136 -6.89 15.02 -19.44
N ALA A 137 -7.81 15.23 -20.37
CA ALA A 137 -7.44 15.65 -21.72
C ALA A 137 -7.16 17.16 -21.72
N VAL A 138 -6.20 17.59 -22.53
CA VAL A 138 -5.88 18.99 -22.76
C VAL A 138 -5.73 19.21 -24.26
N ARG A 139 -5.98 20.40 -24.78
CA ARG A 139 -5.66 20.68 -26.19
C ARG A 139 -4.21 21.11 -26.32
N ASP A 140 -3.60 20.83 -27.46
CA ASP A 140 -2.25 21.28 -27.76
C ASP A 140 -2.18 22.81 -27.64
N GLY A 141 -1.25 23.30 -26.82
CA GLY A 141 -1.09 24.74 -26.51
C GLY A 141 -2.01 25.27 -25.40
N GLU A 142 -2.90 24.46 -24.84
CA GLU A 142 -3.74 24.80 -23.67
C GLU A 142 -3.25 24.11 -22.38
N GLU A 143 -1.99 23.63 -22.34
CA GLU A 143 -1.43 22.93 -21.20
C GLU A 143 -1.30 23.83 -19.96
N ARG A 144 -1.79 23.34 -18.82
CA ARG A 144 -1.70 24.03 -17.52
C ARG A 144 -0.69 23.36 -16.60
N ALA A 145 0.59 23.42 -16.98
CA ALA A 145 1.68 22.73 -16.29
C ALA A 145 1.84 23.10 -14.80
N GLU A 146 1.31 24.26 -14.37
CA GLU A 146 1.30 24.67 -12.96
C GLU A 146 0.39 23.79 -12.07
N PHE A 147 -0.66 23.19 -12.64
CA PHE A 147 -1.62 22.34 -11.93
C PHE A 147 -1.50 20.86 -12.30
N ALA A 148 -1.23 20.59 -13.58
CA ALA A 148 -1.18 19.24 -14.12
C ALA A 148 -0.05 19.13 -15.14
N PRO A 149 1.00 18.33 -14.88
CA PRO A 149 2.07 18.10 -15.86
C PRO A 149 1.55 17.25 -17.03
N LEU A 150 2.04 17.53 -18.23
CA LEU A 150 1.76 16.70 -19.41
C LEU A 150 2.49 15.35 -19.27
N VAL A 151 1.75 14.25 -19.35
CA VAL A 151 2.30 12.89 -19.21
C VAL A 151 2.47 12.15 -20.54
N ALA A 152 1.72 12.56 -21.57
CA ALA A 152 1.83 12.07 -22.94
C ALA A 152 1.20 13.08 -23.93
N PRO A 153 1.57 13.07 -25.22
CA PRO A 153 0.81 13.75 -26.27
C PRO A 153 -0.61 13.20 -26.40
N ASN A 154 -1.57 14.04 -26.83
CA ASN A 154 -2.96 13.64 -27.06
C ASN A 154 -3.14 12.74 -28.29
#